data_AF-A0A7K0EVL5-F1
#
_entry.id   AF-A0A7K0EVL5-F1
#
_cell.length_a   1.000
_cell.length_b   1.000
_cell.length_c   1.000
_cell.angle_alpha   90.00
_cell.angle_beta   90.00
_cell.angle_gamma   90.00
#
_symmetry.space_group_name_H-M   'P 1'
#
loop_
_entity.id
_entity.type
_entity.pdbx_description
1 polymer ?
#
loop_
_entity_poly.entity_id
_entity_poly.type
_entity_poly.pdbx_seq_one_letter_code
_entity_poly.pdbx_strand_id
1 'polypeptide(L)'
;MNKEAEPIPGIYNYCNSWCERCAFTQQCLNFASQYPNGLKQSNIDAETLVKRLMETLELTKSYVDKVRQQRLLPEHQAIEQETKAIVLRSNEPLRNPIAALCDDYLRQTAAWLQQEKDLLEQAAHQQAFEVNLGLRPQEAADALLLSLKDAWEVIKWYRTLIPVKVVSALQINTSPANDTTLRAYFNGKAKLVLVSIDHSLLAWHTLLENYPEKTDDVLDMLVLLDRIRRQMEAAFPEARSFLRPGLD
;
A
#
# COMPACT_ATOMS: atom_id res chain seq x y z
N MET A 1 -33.67 -4.81 -7.15
CA MET A 1 -33.09 -5.65 -6.09
C MET A 1 -31.58 -5.45 -6.14
N ASN A 2 -31.03 -4.52 -5.34
CA ASN A 2 -29.59 -4.47 -5.13
C ASN A 2 -29.24 -5.70 -4.29
N LYS A 3 -28.56 -6.68 -4.89
CA LYS A 3 -27.86 -7.70 -4.10
C LYS A 3 -26.80 -6.94 -3.31
N GLU A 4 -26.99 -6.80 -2.01
CA GLU A 4 -25.90 -6.43 -1.11
C GLU A 4 -24.78 -7.45 -1.34
N ALA A 5 -23.61 -6.97 -1.74
CA ALA A 5 -22.48 -7.84 -2.03
C ALA A 5 -21.99 -8.43 -0.70
N GLU A 6 -21.86 -9.76 -0.63
CA GLU A 6 -21.40 -10.42 0.59
C GLU A 6 -19.97 -9.94 0.93
N PRO A 7 -19.70 -9.61 2.21
CA PRO A 7 -18.39 -9.15 2.61
C PRO A 7 -17.35 -10.26 2.48
N ILE A 8 -16.16 -9.94 1.95
CA ILE A 8 -15.03 -10.87 1.87
C ILE A 8 -14.28 -10.81 3.22
N PRO A 9 -14.27 -11.91 4.00
CA PRO A 9 -13.55 -11.93 5.28
C PRO A 9 -12.04 -11.76 5.06
N GLY A 10 -11.40 -10.91 5.89
CA GLY A 10 -9.94 -10.76 5.90
C GLY A 10 -9.31 -10.01 4.71
N ILE A 11 -10.09 -9.55 3.73
CA ILE A 11 -9.55 -8.82 2.54
C ILE A 11 -8.68 -7.61 2.94
N TYR A 12 -9.05 -6.93 4.03
CA TYR A 12 -8.37 -5.74 4.54
C TYR A 12 -7.04 -6.05 5.24
N ASN A 13 -6.73 -7.31 5.56
CA ASN A 13 -5.47 -7.70 6.19
C ASN A 13 -4.29 -7.68 5.21
N TYR A 14 -4.58 -7.83 3.91
CA TYR A 14 -3.57 -7.98 2.85
C TYR A 14 -3.75 -7.00 1.69
N CYS A 15 -4.54 -5.95 1.88
CA CYS A 15 -4.77 -4.91 0.88
C CYS A 15 -3.70 -3.79 0.94
N ASN A 16 -3.59 -3.03 -0.14
CA ASN A 16 -2.70 -1.87 -0.23
C ASN A 16 -3.25 -0.58 0.42
N SER A 17 -4.43 -0.68 1.05
CA SER A 17 -5.14 0.44 1.70
C SER A 17 -5.43 1.63 0.78
N TRP A 18 -5.42 1.45 -0.55
CA TRP A 18 -5.73 2.50 -1.53
C TRP A 18 -7.22 2.46 -1.92
N CYS A 19 -8.07 2.91 -0.99
CA CYS A 19 -9.52 2.79 -1.12
C CYS A 19 -10.09 3.53 -2.34
N GLU A 20 -9.48 4.65 -2.73
CA GLU A 20 -9.84 5.47 -3.89
C GLU A 20 -9.76 4.71 -5.22
N ARG A 21 -8.93 3.67 -5.27
CA ARG A 21 -8.73 2.81 -6.45
C ARG A 21 -9.17 1.36 -6.22
N CYS A 22 -9.84 1.08 -5.11
CA CYS A 22 -10.18 -0.29 -4.72
C CYS A 22 -11.49 -0.75 -5.37
N ALA A 23 -11.42 -1.83 -6.14
CA ALA A 23 -12.59 -2.47 -6.76
C ALA A 23 -13.52 -3.20 -5.77
N PHE A 24 -13.05 -3.43 -4.53
CA PHE A 24 -13.73 -4.25 -3.53
C PHE A 24 -14.34 -3.43 -2.38
N THR A 25 -14.47 -2.11 -2.52
CA THR A 25 -15.03 -1.24 -1.48
C THR A 25 -16.41 -1.69 -0.98
N GLN A 26 -17.25 -2.19 -1.87
CA GLN A 26 -18.60 -2.71 -1.54
C GLN A 26 -18.60 -4.02 -0.74
N GLN A 27 -17.48 -4.76 -0.75
CA GLN A 27 -17.33 -6.05 -0.07
C GLN A 27 -16.34 -5.98 1.10
N CYS A 28 -15.84 -4.78 1.41
CA CYS A 28 -14.82 -4.56 2.44
C CYS A 28 -15.46 -4.01 3.71
N LEU A 29 -15.51 -4.83 4.77
CA LEU A 29 -16.03 -4.42 6.08
C LEU A 29 -15.26 -3.23 6.67
N ASN A 30 -13.94 -3.18 6.46
CA ASN A 30 -13.13 -2.07 6.94
C ASN A 30 -13.48 -0.77 6.21
N PHE A 31 -13.74 -0.83 4.89
CA PHE A 31 -14.20 0.33 4.13
C PHE A 31 -15.58 0.81 4.60
N ALA A 32 -16.54 -0.11 4.75
CA ALA A 32 -17.88 0.22 5.24
C ALA A 32 -17.84 0.88 6.62
N SER A 33 -16.94 0.44 7.50
CA SER A 33 -16.75 1.02 8.83
C SER A 33 -16.06 2.38 8.80
N GLN A 34 -15.03 2.57 7.98
CA GLN A 34 -14.24 3.81 7.93
C GLN A 34 -14.89 4.92 7.10
N TYR A 35 -15.63 4.53 6.06
CA TYR A 35 -16.25 5.42 5.07
C TYR A 35 -17.75 5.11 4.94
N PRO A 36 -18.56 5.27 6.01
CA PRO A 36 -19.99 4.94 5.98
C PRO A 36 -20.77 5.77 4.94
N ASN A 37 -20.25 6.95 4.57
CA ASN A 37 -20.82 7.84 3.57
C ASN A 37 -20.03 7.84 2.23
N GLY A 38 -19.13 6.87 2.04
CA GLY A 38 -18.19 6.82 0.92
C GLY A 38 -16.96 7.73 1.08
N LEU A 39 -16.10 7.76 0.06
CA LEU A 39 -14.82 8.49 0.07
C LEU A 39 -14.97 10.01 0.10
N LYS A 40 -16.10 10.54 -0.39
CA LYS A 40 -16.41 11.97 -0.30
C LYS A 40 -16.90 12.29 1.10
N GLN A 41 -15.96 12.65 1.99
CA GLN A 41 -16.33 13.20 3.29
C GLN A 41 -16.82 14.63 3.08
N SER A 42 -18.06 14.93 3.50
CA SER A 42 -18.51 16.30 3.69
C SER A 42 -17.62 16.98 4.75
N ASN A 43 -17.51 18.32 4.78
CA ASN A 43 -16.90 19.01 5.91
C ASN A 43 -17.65 18.58 7.19
N ILE A 44 -16.98 17.78 8.02
CA ILE A 44 -17.50 17.33 9.31
C ILE A 44 -17.02 18.35 10.34
N ASP A 45 -17.96 18.97 11.07
CA ASP A 45 -17.60 19.86 12.17
C ASP A 45 -16.89 19.12 13.32
N ALA A 46 -16.17 19.88 14.15
CA ALA A 46 -15.33 19.33 15.20
C ALA A 46 -16.13 18.52 16.24
N GLU A 47 -17.37 18.90 16.54
CA GLU A 47 -18.22 18.20 17.51
C GLU A 47 -18.67 16.83 16.99
N THR A 48 -19.09 16.77 15.73
CA THR A 48 -19.46 15.52 15.05
C THR A 48 -18.26 14.59 14.92
N LEU A 49 -17.05 15.13 14.75
CA LEU A 49 -15.81 14.37 14.69
C LEU A 49 -15.46 13.74 16.06
N VAL A 50 -15.55 14.52 17.14
CA VAL A 50 -15.34 14.02 18.52
C VAL A 50 -16.36 12.95 18.87
N LYS A 51 -17.64 13.15 18.52
CA LYS A 51 -18.69 12.17 18.76
C LYS A 51 -18.43 10.84 18.03
N ARG A 52 -18.07 10.90 16.74
CA ARG A 52 -17.72 9.69 15.97
C ARG A 52 -16.50 8.97 16.52
N LEU A 53 -15.50 9.70 17.01
CA LEU A 53 -14.33 9.10 17.66
C LEU A 53 -14.71 8.38 18.94
N MET A 54 -15.57 8.99 19.78
CA MET A 54 -16.07 8.34 21.00
C MET A 54 -16.88 7.08 20.69
N GLU A 55 -17.81 7.14 19.72
CA GLU A 55 -18.60 5.99 19.28
C GLU A 55 -17.70 4.86 18.73
N THR A 56 -16.67 5.21 17.95
CA THR A 56 -15.71 4.24 17.41
C THR A 56 -14.87 3.60 18.52
N LEU A 57 -14.45 4.38 19.53
CA LEU A 57 -13.69 3.87 20.67
C LEU A 57 -14.54 2.95 21.56
N GLU A 58 -15.82 3.29 21.79
CA GLU A 58 -16.77 2.45 22.53
C GLU A 58 -17.06 1.14 21.80
N LEU A 59 -17.29 1.20 20.48
CA LEU A 59 -17.43 0.02 19.63
C LEU A 59 -16.18 -0.85 19.70
N THR A 60 -14.99 -0.25 19.57
CA THR A 60 -13.70 -0.95 19.65
C THR A 60 -13.54 -1.63 21.01
N LYS A 61 -13.82 -0.94 22.11
CA LYS A 61 -13.79 -1.51 23.46
C LYS A 61 -14.72 -2.70 23.60
N SER A 62 -15.98 -2.55 23.16
CA SER A 62 -16.97 -3.63 23.22
C SER A 62 -16.58 -4.84 22.37
N TYR A 63 -15.91 -4.61 21.25
CA TYR A 63 -15.42 -5.67 20.37
C TYR A 63 -14.22 -6.39 20.98
N VAL A 64 -13.27 -5.66 21.57
CA VAL A 64 -12.12 -6.22 22.31
C VAL A 64 -12.60 -7.08 23.49
N ASP A 65 -13.62 -6.63 24.23
CA ASP A 65 -14.21 -7.39 25.33
C ASP A 65 -14.90 -8.67 24.86
N LYS A 66 -15.59 -8.65 23.71
CA LYS A 66 -16.21 -9.83 23.09
C LYS A 66 -15.16 -10.81 22.53
N VAL A 67 -14.10 -10.30 21.91
CA VAL A 67 -13.00 -11.08 21.35
C VAL A 67 -12.19 -11.76 22.46
N ARG A 68 -12.05 -11.14 23.64
CA ARG A 68 -11.47 -11.76 24.84
C ARG A 68 -12.23 -13.00 25.33
N GLN A 69 -13.53 -13.10 25.04
CA GLN A 69 -14.39 -14.20 25.52
C GLN A 69 -14.49 -15.37 24.53
N GLN A 70 -14.03 -15.21 23.28
CA GLN A 70 -14.02 -16.26 22.27
C GLN A 70 -12.62 -16.86 22.14
N ARG A 71 -12.51 -18.15 21.74
CA ARG A 71 -11.23 -18.70 21.29
C ARG A 71 -10.76 -17.84 20.12
N LEU A 72 -9.67 -17.11 20.33
CA LEU A 72 -9.09 -16.25 19.30
C LEU A 72 -8.80 -17.12 18.08
N LEU A 73 -9.38 -16.76 16.93
CA LEU A 73 -8.94 -17.31 15.66
C LEU A 73 -7.44 -17.00 15.53
N PRO A 74 -6.65 -17.90 14.92
CA PRO A 74 -5.21 -17.69 14.81
C PRO A 74 -4.80 -16.35 14.17
N GLU A 75 -5.59 -15.84 13.22
CA GLU A 75 -5.41 -14.51 12.63
C GLU A 75 -5.63 -13.37 13.64
N HIS A 76 -6.58 -13.51 14.56
CA HIS A 76 -6.82 -12.53 15.62
C HIS A 76 -5.67 -12.51 16.63
N GLN A 77 -5.07 -13.68 16.92
CA GLN A 77 -3.86 -13.77 17.74
C GLN A 77 -2.68 -13.05 17.06
N ALA A 78 -2.54 -13.20 15.73
CA ALA A 78 -1.51 -12.51 14.96
C ALA A 78 -1.66 -10.98 15.01
N ILE A 79 -2.88 -10.49 14.81
CA ILE A 79 -3.22 -9.06 14.89
C ILE A 79 -2.97 -8.50 16.30
N GLU A 80 -3.35 -9.25 17.34
CA GLU A 80 -3.14 -8.84 18.73
C GLU A 80 -1.64 -8.75 19.07
N GLN A 81 -0.83 -9.71 18.60
CA GLN A 81 0.62 -9.71 18.79
C GLN A 81 1.29 -8.54 18.08
N GLU A 82 0.91 -8.24 16.83
CA GLU A 82 1.38 -7.04 16.12
C GLU A 82 1.00 -5.76 16.88
N THR A 83 -0.25 -5.64 17.32
CA THR A 83 -0.75 -4.45 18.02
C THR A 83 0.03 -4.22 19.32
N LYS A 84 0.31 -5.29 20.07
CA LYS A 84 1.16 -5.25 21.28
C LYS A 84 2.60 -4.86 20.94
N ALA A 85 3.16 -5.38 19.84
CA ALA A 85 4.52 -5.05 19.41
C ALA A 85 4.67 -3.56 19.03
N ILE A 86 3.64 -2.94 18.43
CA ILE A 86 3.61 -1.51 18.09
C ILE A 86 3.63 -0.64 19.36
N VAL A 87 2.86 -0.99 20.39
CA VAL A 87 2.79 -0.24 21.66
C VAL A 87 4.08 -0.34 22.48
N LEU A 88 4.80 -1.46 22.37
CA LEU A 88 6.01 -1.74 23.16
C LEU A 88 7.31 -1.17 22.54
N ARG A 89 7.31 -0.73 21.27
CA ARG A 89 8.53 -0.38 20.52
C ARG A 89 8.64 1.08 20.11
N SER A 90 8.46 1.97 21.07
CA SER A 90 8.88 3.37 20.93
C SER A 90 10.40 3.57 20.95
N ASN A 91 11.22 2.57 21.36
CA ASN A 91 12.59 2.83 21.83
C ASN A 91 13.75 1.95 21.32
N GLU A 92 13.58 1.01 20.37
CA GLU A 92 14.74 0.27 19.83
C GLU A 92 14.73 0.11 18.30
N PRO A 93 15.68 0.72 17.57
CA PRO A 93 15.84 0.47 16.15
C PRO A 93 16.52 -0.89 15.98
N LEU A 94 15.71 -1.95 15.85
CA LEU A 94 16.18 -3.17 15.20
C LEU A 94 16.51 -2.81 13.75
N ARG A 95 17.76 -2.44 13.51
CA ARG A 95 18.32 -2.16 12.18
C ARG A 95 18.30 -3.44 11.35
N ASN A 96 17.14 -3.77 10.79
CA ASN A 96 17.05 -4.78 9.75
C ASN A 96 17.63 -4.18 8.45
N PRO A 97 18.54 -4.87 7.75
CA PRO A 97 19.11 -4.37 6.49
C PRO A 97 18.03 -4.03 5.44
N ILE A 98 16.90 -4.74 5.42
CA ILE A 98 15.78 -4.47 4.51
C ILE A 98 15.12 -3.12 4.85
N ALA A 99 14.99 -2.80 6.14
CA ALA A 99 14.39 -1.54 6.58
C ALA A 99 15.24 -0.34 6.15
N ALA A 100 16.57 -0.45 6.24
CA ALA A 100 17.48 0.59 5.76
C ALA A 100 17.33 0.85 4.25
N LEU A 101 17.20 -0.21 3.44
CA LEU A 101 16.93 -0.06 2.00
C LEU A 101 15.59 0.62 1.72
N CYS A 102 14.56 0.33 2.53
CA CYS A 102 13.26 0.97 2.41
C CYS A 102 13.33 2.46 2.77
N ASP A 103 14.11 2.83 3.79
CA ASP A 103 14.35 4.23 4.16
C ASP A 103 15.11 4.97 3.06
N ASP A 104 16.10 4.33 2.43
CA ASP A 104 16.80 4.88 1.26
C ASP A 104 15.83 5.09 0.09
N TYR A 105 14.99 4.10 -0.22
CA TYR A 105 13.98 4.21 -1.27
C TYR A 105 13.00 5.35 -0.99
N LEU A 106 12.47 5.43 0.24
CA LEU A 106 11.54 6.48 0.64
C LEU A 106 12.14 7.88 0.49
N ARG A 107 13.43 8.05 0.84
CA ARG A 107 14.15 9.33 0.75
C ARG A 107 14.48 9.71 -0.68
N GLN A 108 15.07 8.80 -1.45
CA GLN A 108 15.46 9.07 -2.83
C GLN A 108 14.25 9.38 -3.71
N THR A 109 13.18 8.59 -3.59
CA THR A 109 11.92 8.85 -4.31
C THR A 109 11.29 10.18 -3.91
N ALA A 110 11.38 10.59 -2.64
CA ALA A 110 10.88 11.89 -2.21
C ALA A 110 11.66 13.03 -2.86
N ALA A 111 12.99 12.95 -2.88
CA ALA A 111 13.84 13.95 -3.50
C ALA A 111 13.57 14.04 -5.01
N TRP A 112 13.46 12.90 -5.69
CA TRP A 112 13.18 12.84 -7.11
C TRP A 112 11.80 13.41 -7.47
N LEU A 113 10.74 13.03 -6.74
CA LEU A 113 9.40 13.58 -6.97
C LEU A 113 9.33 15.10 -6.73
N GLN A 114 10.17 15.61 -5.82
CA GLN A 114 10.26 17.05 -5.57
C GLN A 114 11.01 17.77 -6.70
N GLN A 115 12.09 17.17 -7.21
CA GLN A 115 12.85 17.69 -8.35
C GLN A 115 12.00 17.71 -9.62
N GLU A 116 11.27 16.64 -9.89
CA GLU A 116 10.48 16.42 -11.11
C GLU A 116 9.00 16.78 -10.93
N LYS A 117 8.67 17.65 -9.96
CA LYS A 117 7.28 18.00 -9.60
C LYS A 117 6.43 18.51 -10.78
N ASP A 118 7.08 19.13 -11.78
CA ASP A 118 6.43 19.75 -12.94
C ASP A 118 6.43 18.81 -14.17
N LEU A 119 6.94 17.58 -14.05
CA LEU A 119 7.11 16.63 -15.16
C LEU A 119 5.78 16.35 -15.88
N LEU A 120 4.69 16.13 -15.14
CA LEU A 120 3.38 15.87 -15.73
C LEU A 120 2.81 17.11 -16.45
N GLU A 121 3.07 18.32 -15.94
CA GLU A 121 2.63 19.56 -16.58
C GLU A 121 3.42 19.78 -17.88
N GLN A 122 4.73 19.57 -17.84
CA GLN A 122 5.60 19.62 -19.02
C GLN A 122 5.19 18.57 -20.07
N ALA A 123 4.87 17.35 -19.63
CA ALA A 123 4.31 16.31 -20.49
C ALA A 123 3.04 16.78 -21.20
N ALA A 124 2.09 17.35 -20.45
CA ALA A 124 0.84 17.86 -21.00
C ALA A 124 1.07 18.97 -22.03
N HIS A 125 1.97 19.91 -21.74
CA HIS A 125 2.33 20.97 -22.69
C HIS A 125 2.96 20.44 -23.97
N GLN A 126 3.89 19.48 -23.87
CA GLN A 126 4.52 18.84 -25.03
C GLN A 126 3.49 18.10 -25.88
N GLN A 127 2.63 17.30 -25.24
CA GLN A 127 1.60 16.55 -25.96
C GLN A 127 0.60 17.46 -26.66
N ALA A 128 0.15 18.54 -26.00
CA ALA A 128 -0.72 19.54 -26.63
C ALA A 128 -0.05 20.22 -27.83
N PHE A 129 1.26 20.49 -27.75
CA PHE A 129 2.02 21.06 -28.86
C PHE A 129 2.10 20.10 -30.07
N GLU A 130 2.41 18.82 -29.84
CA GLU A 130 2.48 17.80 -30.90
C GLU A 130 1.12 17.58 -31.59
N VAL A 131 0.02 17.58 -30.82
CA VAL A 131 -1.34 17.50 -31.37
C VAL A 131 -1.65 18.72 -32.23
N ASN A 132 -1.34 19.94 -31.76
CA ASN A 132 -1.59 21.18 -32.52
C ASN A 132 -0.84 21.21 -33.85
N LEU A 133 0.31 20.55 -33.93
CA LEU A 133 1.09 20.40 -35.17
C LEU A 133 0.62 19.24 -36.06
N GLY A 134 -0.35 18.44 -35.62
CA GLY A 134 -0.83 17.26 -36.34
C GLY A 134 0.15 16.08 -36.36
N LEU A 135 1.16 16.09 -35.48
CA LEU A 135 2.17 15.02 -35.38
C LEU A 135 1.66 13.79 -34.63
N ARG A 136 0.60 13.95 -33.83
CA ARG A 136 0.00 12.92 -33.01
C ARG A 136 -1.52 13.13 -32.91
N PRO A 137 -2.35 12.08 -32.98
CA PRO A 137 -3.78 12.21 -32.74
C PRO A 137 -4.08 12.50 -31.24
N GLN A 138 -5.12 13.28 -30.99
CA GLN A 138 -5.56 13.65 -29.63
C GLN A 138 -5.76 12.44 -28.72
N GLU A 139 -6.39 11.38 -29.23
CA GLU A 139 -6.66 10.16 -28.46
C GLU A 139 -5.38 9.49 -27.95
N ALA A 140 -4.31 9.49 -28.76
CA ALA A 140 -3.03 8.91 -28.35
C ALA A 140 -2.30 9.77 -27.33
N ALA A 141 -2.40 11.11 -27.45
CA ALA A 141 -1.86 12.03 -26.46
C ALA A 141 -2.57 11.87 -25.10
N ASP A 142 -3.90 11.78 -25.10
CA ASP A 142 -4.70 11.61 -23.88
C ASP A 142 -4.41 10.26 -23.20
N ALA A 143 -4.27 9.18 -23.97
CA ALA A 143 -3.89 7.87 -23.46
C ALA A 143 -2.51 7.87 -22.79
N LEU A 144 -1.53 8.55 -23.41
CA LEU A 144 -0.19 8.69 -22.84
C LEU A 144 -0.22 9.50 -21.53
N LEU A 145 -0.88 10.66 -21.52
CA LEU A 145 -0.98 11.50 -20.32
C LEU A 145 -1.67 10.76 -19.17
N LEU A 146 -2.69 9.96 -19.46
CA LEU A 146 -3.35 9.12 -18.47
C LEU A 146 -2.39 8.05 -17.91
N SER A 147 -1.63 7.39 -18.77
CA SER A 147 -0.63 6.39 -18.37
C SER A 147 0.47 6.98 -17.49
N LEU A 148 1.00 8.16 -17.85
CA LEU A 148 2.01 8.88 -17.07
C LEU A 148 1.47 9.33 -15.71
N LYS A 149 0.25 9.88 -15.68
CA LYS A 149 -0.41 10.26 -14.43
C LYS A 149 -0.62 9.04 -13.53
N ASP A 150 -1.05 7.91 -14.11
CA ASP A 150 -1.26 6.69 -13.36
C ASP A 150 0.04 6.17 -12.73
N ALA A 151 1.12 6.09 -13.53
CA ALA A 151 2.44 5.71 -13.06
C ALA A 151 2.94 6.63 -11.94
N TRP A 152 2.75 7.94 -12.08
CA TRP A 152 3.12 8.92 -11.06
C TRP A 152 2.37 8.71 -9.73
N GLU A 153 1.05 8.50 -9.79
CA GLU A 153 0.25 8.21 -8.59
C GLU A 153 0.67 6.90 -7.94
N VAL A 154 0.97 5.86 -8.73
CA VAL A 154 1.46 4.56 -8.27
C VAL A 154 2.79 4.70 -7.53
N ILE A 155 3.77 5.42 -8.11
CA ILE A 155 5.06 5.70 -7.48
C ILE A 155 4.85 6.44 -6.15
N LYS A 156 4.03 7.50 -6.16
CA LYS A 156 3.73 8.32 -4.99
C LYS A 156 3.06 7.54 -3.86
N TRP A 157 2.19 6.59 -4.19
CA TRP A 157 1.52 5.74 -3.20
C TRP A 157 2.49 4.69 -2.62
N TYR A 158 3.17 3.95 -3.48
CA TYR A 158 3.98 2.82 -3.03
C TYR A 158 5.29 3.22 -2.36
N ARG A 159 5.82 4.45 -2.60
CA ARG A 159 6.99 4.95 -1.85
C ARG A 159 6.79 4.98 -0.34
N THR A 160 5.57 5.26 0.14
CA THR A 160 5.27 5.27 1.58
C THR A 160 4.71 3.94 2.06
N LEU A 161 3.94 3.24 1.23
CA LEU A 161 3.36 1.95 1.59
C LEU A 161 4.42 0.86 1.82
N ILE A 162 5.36 0.71 0.88
CA ILE A 162 6.35 -0.37 0.91
C ILE A 162 7.15 -0.38 2.22
N PRO A 163 7.78 0.73 2.68
CA PRO A 163 8.53 0.74 3.93
C PRO A 163 7.69 0.32 5.15
N VAL A 164 6.48 0.86 5.27
CA VAL A 164 5.59 0.57 6.40
C VAL A 164 5.18 -0.91 6.41
N LYS A 165 4.84 -1.46 5.24
CA LYS A 165 4.40 -2.86 5.14
C LYS A 165 5.57 -3.85 5.27
N VAL A 166 6.79 -3.47 4.87
CA VAL A 166 8.00 -4.26 5.13
C VAL A 166 8.24 -4.38 6.63
N VAL A 167 8.22 -3.27 7.37
CA VAL A 167 8.41 -3.29 8.83
C VAL A 167 7.33 -4.13 9.50
N SER A 168 6.07 -4.00 9.07
CA SER A 168 4.96 -4.83 9.57
C SER A 168 5.18 -6.33 9.29
N ALA A 169 5.61 -6.71 8.08
CA ALA A 169 5.90 -8.11 7.75
C ALA A 169 7.04 -8.70 8.60
N LEU A 170 8.09 -7.92 8.85
CA LEU A 170 9.28 -8.34 9.59
C LEU A 170 9.04 -8.53 11.10
N GLN A 171 7.85 -8.22 11.60
CA GLN A 171 7.49 -8.51 12.99
C GLN A 171 7.49 -10.01 13.30
N ILE A 172 7.40 -10.89 12.29
CA ILE A 172 7.57 -12.34 12.47
C ILE A 172 8.88 -12.71 13.21
N ASN A 173 9.94 -11.90 13.07
CA ASN A 173 11.22 -12.13 13.73
C ASN A 173 11.14 -11.96 15.27
N THR A 174 10.05 -11.43 15.77
CA THR A 174 9.76 -11.28 17.20
C THR A 174 8.81 -12.33 17.73
N SER A 175 8.20 -13.13 16.84
CA SER A 175 7.26 -14.18 17.16
C SER A 175 7.98 -15.51 17.45
N PRO A 176 7.38 -16.41 18.26
CA PRO A 176 7.93 -17.74 18.50
C PRO A 176 8.03 -18.53 17.17
N ALA A 177 9.21 -19.13 16.92
CA ALA A 177 9.61 -19.67 15.61
C ALA A 177 8.74 -20.81 15.04
N ASN A 178 7.86 -21.42 15.85
CA ASN A 178 7.13 -22.64 15.50
C ASN A 178 5.62 -22.45 15.27
N ASP A 179 5.12 -21.21 15.22
CA ASP A 179 3.71 -20.97 14.93
C ASP A 179 3.46 -20.87 13.42
N THR A 180 3.00 -21.98 12.85
CA THR A 180 2.63 -22.09 11.43
C THR A 180 1.59 -21.05 11.03
N THR A 181 0.68 -20.69 11.93
CA THR A 181 -0.40 -19.77 11.57
C THR A 181 0.05 -18.31 11.55
N LEU A 182 0.92 -17.92 12.49
CA LEU A 182 1.59 -16.63 12.42
C LEU A 182 2.41 -16.52 11.13
N ARG A 183 3.16 -17.56 10.78
CA ARG A 183 3.94 -17.58 9.54
C ARG A 183 3.04 -17.38 8.31
N ALA A 184 1.90 -18.06 8.22
CA ALA A 184 0.94 -17.87 7.13
C ALA A 184 0.42 -16.42 7.06
N TYR A 185 0.06 -15.82 8.19
CA TYR A 185 -0.37 -14.42 8.27
C TYR A 185 0.70 -13.44 7.77
N PHE A 186 1.95 -13.59 8.23
CA PHE A 186 3.05 -12.72 7.80
C PHE A 186 3.48 -12.97 6.35
N ASN A 187 3.35 -14.21 5.84
CA ASN A 187 3.50 -14.50 4.41
C ASN A 187 2.50 -13.71 3.55
N GLY A 188 1.25 -13.55 3.99
CA GLY A 188 0.27 -12.73 3.30
C GLY A 188 0.63 -11.24 3.28
N LYS A 189 1.23 -10.71 4.35
CA LYS A 189 1.77 -9.34 4.36
C LYS A 189 2.97 -9.18 3.45
N ALA A 190 3.88 -10.16 3.45
CA ALA A 190 5.01 -10.18 2.55
C ALA A 190 4.55 -10.26 1.07
N LYS A 191 3.49 -11.03 0.77
CA LYS A 191 2.86 -11.06 -0.56
C LYS A 191 2.40 -9.68 -0.99
N LEU A 192 1.71 -8.93 -0.11
CA LEU A 192 1.32 -7.55 -0.38
C LEU A 192 2.53 -6.65 -0.73
N VAL A 193 3.61 -6.73 0.06
CA VAL A 193 4.84 -5.96 -0.20
C VAL A 193 5.40 -6.29 -1.58
N LEU A 194 5.50 -7.57 -1.91
CA LEU A 194 6.06 -8.03 -3.19
C LEU A 194 5.22 -7.56 -4.38
N VAL A 195 3.89 -7.67 -4.31
CA VAL A 195 2.98 -7.15 -5.34
C VAL A 195 3.08 -5.62 -5.45
N SER A 196 3.25 -4.93 -4.33
CA SER A 196 3.44 -3.47 -4.30
C SER A 196 4.74 -3.05 -5.00
N ILE A 197 5.82 -3.81 -4.80
CA ILE A 197 7.10 -3.58 -5.48
C ILE A 197 6.94 -3.82 -6.99
N ASP A 198 6.26 -4.88 -7.42
CA ASP A 198 6.05 -5.16 -8.84
C ASP A 198 5.26 -4.03 -9.53
N HIS A 199 4.20 -3.52 -8.88
CA HIS A 199 3.46 -2.35 -9.38
C HIS A 199 4.33 -1.09 -9.43
N SER A 200 5.14 -0.85 -8.39
CA SER A 200 6.05 0.30 -8.37
C SER A 200 7.11 0.20 -9.45
N LEU A 201 7.68 -0.98 -9.69
CA LEU A 201 8.63 -1.23 -10.77
C LEU A 201 7.98 -0.95 -12.12
N LEU A 202 6.78 -1.48 -12.40
CA LEU A 202 6.08 -1.24 -13.65
C LEU A 202 5.87 0.27 -13.91
N ALA A 203 5.44 1.02 -12.89
CA ALA A 203 5.27 2.47 -13.02
C ALA A 203 6.57 3.21 -13.32
N TRP A 204 7.69 2.82 -12.70
CA TRP A 204 9.00 3.38 -13.05
C TRP A 204 9.41 3.04 -14.49
N HIS A 205 9.14 1.83 -14.98
CA HIS A 205 9.42 1.46 -16.37
C HIS A 205 8.57 2.28 -17.34
N THR A 206 7.27 2.44 -17.08
CA THR A 206 6.39 3.30 -17.87
C THR A 206 6.92 4.73 -17.95
N LEU A 207 7.51 5.25 -16.86
CA LEU A 207 8.14 6.56 -16.87
C LEU A 207 9.38 6.60 -17.78
N LEU A 208 10.26 5.61 -17.67
CA LEU A 208 11.50 5.53 -18.44
C LEU A 208 11.30 5.26 -19.94
N GLU A 209 10.23 4.53 -20.31
CA GLU A 209 9.86 4.32 -21.71
C GLU A 209 9.52 5.65 -22.41
N ASN A 210 8.98 6.61 -21.65
CA ASN A 210 8.56 7.92 -22.16
C ASN A 210 9.59 9.04 -21.93
N TYR A 211 10.47 8.89 -20.92
CA TYR A 211 11.54 9.83 -20.58
C TYR A 211 12.88 9.11 -20.38
N PRO A 212 13.50 8.56 -21.45
CA PRO A 212 14.75 7.81 -21.35
C PRO A 212 15.92 8.63 -20.78
N GLU A 213 15.89 9.94 -20.94
CA GLU A 213 16.91 10.86 -20.40
C GLU A 213 16.95 10.90 -18.87
N LYS A 214 15.90 10.42 -18.19
CA LYS A 214 15.82 10.33 -16.72
C LYS A 214 16.37 9.00 -16.17
N THR A 215 16.93 8.14 -17.02
CA THR A 215 17.41 6.81 -16.64
C THR A 215 18.43 6.87 -15.49
N ASP A 216 19.42 7.75 -15.58
CA ASP A 216 20.48 7.84 -14.58
C ASP A 216 19.94 8.23 -13.19
N ASP A 217 18.92 9.10 -13.15
CA ASP A 217 18.28 9.54 -11.91
C ASP A 217 17.41 8.45 -11.26
N VAL A 218 16.83 7.56 -12.09
CA VAL A 218 15.85 6.54 -11.67
C VAL A 218 16.50 5.19 -11.37
N LEU A 219 17.68 4.92 -11.93
CA LEU A 219 18.35 3.62 -11.83
C LEU A 219 18.56 3.18 -10.37
N ASP A 220 18.97 4.09 -9.49
CA ASP A 220 19.18 3.81 -8.08
C ASP A 220 17.89 3.36 -7.39
N MET A 221 16.74 3.97 -7.72
CA MET A 221 15.43 3.59 -7.19
C MET A 221 15.02 2.18 -7.65
N LEU A 222 15.28 1.83 -8.92
CA LEU A 222 15.04 0.48 -9.44
C LEU A 222 15.91 -0.57 -8.75
N VAL A 223 17.19 -0.27 -8.54
CA VAL A 223 18.12 -1.15 -7.83
C VAL A 223 17.68 -1.35 -6.38
N LEU A 224 17.24 -0.30 -5.69
CA LEU A 224 16.71 -0.40 -4.33
C LEU A 224 15.47 -1.29 -4.27
N LEU A 225 14.50 -1.09 -5.17
CA LEU A 225 13.30 -1.92 -5.24
C LEU A 225 13.63 -3.39 -5.51
N ASP A 226 14.54 -3.68 -6.44
CA ASP A 226 14.97 -5.07 -6.72
C ASP A 226 15.66 -5.71 -5.51
N ARG A 227 16.53 -4.96 -4.81
CA ARG A 227 17.17 -5.46 -3.58
C ARG A 227 16.17 -5.75 -2.47
N ILE A 228 15.19 -4.87 -2.26
CA ILE A 228 14.11 -5.09 -1.28
C ILE A 228 13.32 -6.34 -1.67
N ARG A 229 12.93 -6.48 -2.94
CA ARG A 229 12.19 -7.64 -3.45
C ARG A 229 12.92 -8.95 -3.17
N ARG A 230 14.20 -9.06 -3.57
CA ARG A 230 15.00 -10.28 -3.36
C ARG A 230 15.14 -10.63 -1.89
N GLN A 231 15.36 -9.65 -1.02
CA GLN A 231 15.48 -9.91 0.42
C GLN A 231 14.15 -10.31 1.05
N MET A 232 13.03 -9.73 0.59
CA MET A 232 11.70 -10.15 1.02
C MET A 232 11.37 -11.58 0.57
N GLU A 233 11.73 -11.96 -0.67
CA GLU A 233 11.57 -13.32 -1.18
C GLU A 233 12.43 -14.33 -0.41
N ALA A 234 13.66 -13.94 -0.03
CA ALA A 234 14.52 -14.78 0.81
C ALA A 234 13.99 -14.92 2.24
N ALA A 235 13.44 -13.85 2.82
CA ALA A 235 12.87 -13.86 4.17
C ALA A 235 11.52 -14.61 4.24
N PHE A 236 10.74 -14.58 3.15
CA PHE A 236 9.42 -15.19 3.06
C PHE A 236 9.27 -16.04 1.78
N PRO A 237 9.84 -17.26 1.74
CA PRO A 237 9.83 -18.11 0.54
C PRO A 237 8.41 -18.46 0.05
N GLU A 238 7.45 -18.57 0.97
CA GLU A 238 6.06 -18.95 0.67
C GLU A 238 5.16 -17.73 0.37
N ALA A 239 5.68 -16.50 0.47
CA ALA A 239 4.88 -15.30 0.27
C ALA A 239 4.27 -15.26 -1.13
N ARG A 240 5.05 -15.53 -2.19
CA ARG A 240 4.57 -15.46 -3.58
C ARG A 240 3.41 -16.42 -3.85
N SER A 241 3.39 -17.59 -3.19
CA SER A 241 2.34 -18.60 -3.29
C SER A 241 1.12 -18.35 -2.40
N PHE A 242 1.19 -17.40 -1.46
CA PHE A 242 0.06 -17.06 -0.61
C PHE A 242 -1.07 -16.44 -1.44
N LEU A 243 -2.29 -16.93 -1.25
CA LEU A 243 -3.51 -16.40 -1.89
C LEU A 243 -4.17 -15.38 -0.96
N ARG A 244 -4.17 -14.11 -1.36
CA ARG A 244 -4.82 -13.04 -0.60
C ARG A 244 -6.34 -13.11 -0.81
N PRO A 245 -7.16 -13.23 0.26
CA PRO A 245 -8.62 -13.32 0.15
C PRO A 245 -9.22 -12.22 -0.73
N GLY A 246 -9.77 -12.62 -1.88
CA GLY A 246 -10.45 -11.73 -2.82
C GLY A 246 -9.55 -10.83 -3.69
N LEU A 247 -8.22 -10.88 -3.51
CA LEU A 247 -7.27 -10.01 -4.21
C LEU A 247 -6.38 -10.76 -5.21
N ASP A 248 -6.26 -12.07 -5.07
CA ASP A 248 -5.63 -13.02 -6.00
C ASP A 248 -6.67 -14.06 -6.45
#